data_AF-A0A8S4QRS7-F1
#
_entry.id   AF-A0A8S4QRS7-F1
#
_cell.length_a   1.000
_cell.length_b   1.000
_cell.length_c   1.000
_cell.angle_alpha   90.00
_cell.angle_beta   90.00
_cell.angle_gamma   90.00
#
_symmetry.space_group_name_H-M   'P 1'
#
loop_
_entity.id
_entity.type
_entity.pdbx_description
1 polymer ?
#
loop_
_entity_poly.entity_id
_entity_poly.type
_entity_poly.pdbx_seq_one_letter_code
_entity_poly.pdbx_strand_id
1 'polypeptide(L)'
;ISREMGVERFIHLSYLNAEENPVPLVMKKPSMYKISKYLGECAVKEEFPTATIIRASDIYGSEDRFIRSFATFWRLHSHFMPLYKDGKETIKQPVYVSDVAAGIAAAARDPDTRCQVYQAVGLTQTERNADEVTGNV
;
A
#
# COMPACT_ATOMS: atom_id res chain seq x y z
N ILE A 1 10.63 -9.18 22.52
CA ILE A 1 11.16 -10.34 21.76
C ILE A 1 12.29 -9.95 20.81
N SER A 2 12.04 -9.33 19.65
CA SER A 2 13.13 -9.08 18.68
C SER A 2 14.28 -8.25 19.27
N ARG A 3 13.96 -7.26 20.12
CA ARG A 3 14.96 -6.36 20.72
C ARG A 3 15.82 -7.10 21.73
N GLU A 4 15.18 -7.95 22.52
CA GLU A 4 15.81 -8.83 23.51
C GLU A 4 16.69 -9.89 22.84
N MET A 5 16.26 -10.38 21.67
CA MET A 5 17.01 -11.36 20.87
C MET A 5 18.16 -10.75 20.07
N GLY A 6 18.34 -9.43 20.09
CA GLY A 6 19.44 -8.74 19.43
C GLY A 6 19.45 -8.90 17.91
N VAL A 7 18.28 -8.89 17.25
CA VAL A 7 18.23 -9.00 15.78
C VAL A 7 18.99 -7.86 15.11
N GLU A 8 19.81 -8.21 14.11
CA GLU A 8 20.62 -7.24 13.38
C GLU A 8 19.76 -6.38 12.43
N ARG A 9 18.69 -6.97 11.89
CA ARG A 9 17.80 -6.32 10.92
C ARG A 9 16.34 -6.43 11.37
N PHE A 10 15.66 -5.30 11.44
CA PHE A 10 14.22 -5.24 11.61
C PHE A 10 13.59 -4.48 10.44
N ILE A 11 12.78 -5.17 9.64
CA ILE A 11 12.07 -4.58 8.49
C ILE A 11 10.58 -4.62 8.80
N HIS A 12 9.94 -3.46 8.77
CA HIS A 12 8.52 -3.32 9.02
C HIS A 12 7.77 -2.96 7.73
N LEU A 13 6.77 -3.77 7.37
CA LEU A 13 5.89 -3.51 6.24
C LEU A 13 4.63 -2.77 6.68
N SER A 14 4.61 -1.48 6.38
CA SER A 14 3.47 -0.58 6.60
C SER A 14 2.71 -0.33 5.30
N TYR A 15 1.71 0.55 5.35
CA TYR A 15 0.86 0.92 4.22
C TYR A 15 1.16 2.35 3.77
N LEU A 16 1.04 2.63 2.47
CA LEU A 16 1.32 3.95 1.89
C LEU A 16 0.50 5.06 2.56
N ASN A 17 -0.78 4.80 2.80
CA ASN A 17 -1.71 5.75 3.43
C ASN A 17 -1.88 5.50 4.94
N ALA A 18 -0.83 5.03 5.63
CA ALA A 18 -0.82 4.97 7.09
C ALA A 18 -0.78 6.41 7.64
N GLU A 19 -1.89 6.83 8.25
CA GLU A 19 -2.09 8.20 8.73
C GLU A 19 -2.80 8.17 10.10
N GLU A 20 -2.47 9.13 10.96
CA GLU A 20 -3.04 9.24 12.32
C GLU A 20 -4.53 9.59 12.29
N ASN A 21 -4.90 10.55 11.44
CA ASN A 21 -6.24 11.11 11.33
C ASN A 21 -6.76 10.96 9.89
N PRO A 22 -7.23 9.76 9.48
CA PRO A 22 -7.78 9.55 8.16
C PRO A 22 -9.05 10.36 7.94
N VAL A 23 -9.17 11.02 6.80
CA VAL A 23 -10.43 11.65 6.41
C VAL A 23 -11.44 10.57 6.04
N PRO A 24 -12.62 10.49 6.71
CA PRO A 24 -13.68 9.58 6.33
C PRO A 24 -14.28 9.97 4.97
N LEU A 25 -14.31 9.03 4.02
CA LEU A 25 -14.87 9.27 2.68
C LEU A 25 -16.32 8.78 2.53
N VAL A 26 -16.57 7.54 2.92
CA VAL A 26 -17.88 6.86 2.75
C VAL A 26 -18.58 6.63 4.08
N MET A 27 -17.82 6.14 5.07
CA MET A 27 -18.34 5.86 6.41
C MET A 27 -18.14 7.06 7.33
N LYS A 28 -18.96 7.18 8.37
CA LYS A 28 -18.81 8.24 9.39
C LYS A 28 -17.52 8.14 10.20
N LYS A 29 -16.96 6.93 10.32
CA LYS A 29 -15.74 6.66 11.10
C LYS A 29 -14.53 6.54 10.17
N PRO A 30 -13.34 7.00 10.60
CA PRO A 30 -12.11 6.83 9.85
C PRO A 30 -11.72 5.34 9.76
N SER A 31 -10.87 4.99 8.79
CA SER A 31 -10.40 3.62 8.63
C SER A 31 -9.46 3.22 9.75
N MET A 32 -9.92 2.34 10.64
CA MET A 32 -9.10 1.78 11.74
C MET A 32 -7.86 1.07 11.23
N TYR A 33 -7.89 0.51 10.02
CA TYR A 33 -6.74 -0.14 9.40
C TYR A 33 -5.58 0.85 9.21
N LYS A 34 -5.85 2.03 8.63
CA LYS A 34 -4.84 3.08 8.41
C LYS A 34 -4.22 3.56 9.72
N ILE A 35 -5.07 3.79 10.73
CA ILE A 35 -4.64 4.23 12.06
C ILE A 35 -3.77 3.16 12.72
N SER A 36 -4.21 1.89 12.68
CA SER A 36 -3.44 0.79 13.28
C SER A 36 -2.05 0.62 12.66
N LYS A 37 -1.92 0.85 11.34
CA LYS A 37 -0.63 0.81 10.65
C LYS A 37 0.26 2.01 10.99
N TYR A 38 -0.32 3.19 11.16
CA TYR A 38 0.41 4.37 11.64
C TYR A 38 0.93 4.16 13.07
N LEU A 39 0.08 3.73 13.99
CA LEU A 39 0.47 3.45 15.37
C LEU A 39 1.53 2.35 15.45
N GLY A 40 1.40 1.30 14.62
CA GLY A 40 2.40 0.24 14.50
C GLY A 40 3.75 0.76 14.02
N GLU A 41 3.76 1.68 13.06
CA GLU A 41 4.99 2.32 12.60
C GLU A 41 5.67 3.12 13.72
N CYS A 42 4.90 3.92 14.47
CA CYS A 42 5.40 4.70 15.60
C CYS A 42 6.00 3.80 16.69
N ALA A 43 5.29 2.74 17.08
CA ALA A 43 5.77 1.77 18.07
C ALA A 43 7.05 1.06 17.62
N VAL A 44 7.17 0.74 16.32
CA VAL A 44 8.40 0.16 15.77
C VAL A 44 9.55 1.15 15.82
N LYS A 45 9.35 2.41 15.47
CA LYS A 45 10.41 3.43 15.54
C LYS A 45 10.89 3.69 16.96
N GLU A 46 9.98 3.64 17.94
CA GLU A 46 10.29 3.81 19.36
C GLU A 46 11.15 2.65 19.90
N GLU A 47 10.78 1.41 19.58
CA GLU A 47 11.53 0.23 20.04
C GLU A 47 12.79 -0.05 19.23
N PHE A 48 12.74 0.22 17.93
CA PHE A 48 13.81 0.00 16.97
C PHE A 48 14.04 1.23 16.09
N PRO A 49 14.83 2.20 16.57
CA PRO A 49 15.18 3.38 15.76
C PRO A 49 15.91 3.02 14.47
N THR A 50 16.60 1.87 14.43
CA THR A 50 17.34 1.37 13.27
C THR A 50 16.48 0.62 12.26
N ALA A 51 15.19 0.43 12.52
CA ALA A 51 14.30 -0.30 11.66
C ALA A 51 14.16 0.35 10.28
N THR A 52 14.10 -0.49 9.24
CA THR A 52 13.72 -0.06 7.90
C THR A 52 12.21 -0.19 7.76
N ILE A 53 11.53 0.86 7.35
CA ILE A 53 10.08 0.83 7.14
C ILE A 53 9.79 0.91 5.65
N ILE A 54 9.01 -0.04 5.15
CA ILE A 54 8.56 -0.05 3.76
C ILE A 54 7.06 0.19 3.78
N ARG A 55 6.64 1.33 3.22
CA ARG A 55 5.23 1.69 3.02
C ARG A 55 4.83 1.27 1.62
N ALA A 56 4.14 0.15 1.52
CA ALA A 56 3.66 -0.37 0.23
C ALA A 56 2.30 0.23 -0.14
N SER A 57 2.13 0.53 -1.43
CA SER A 57 0.82 0.79 -2.01
C SER A 57 0.01 -0.51 -2.13
N ASP A 58 -1.16 -0.45 -2.80
CA ASP A 58 -1.96 -1.65 -3.06
C ASP A 58 -1.15 -2.67 -3.88
N ILE A 59 -0.82 -3.81 -3.27
CA ILE A 59 0.00 -4.85 -3.89
C ILE A 59 -0.90 -5.75 -4.75
N TYR A 60 -0.49 -6.00 -5.99
CA TYR A 60 -1.15 -6.96 -6.88
C TYR A 60 -0.21 -8.10 -7.29
N GLY A 61 -0.79 -9.27 -7.60
CA GLY A 61 -0.03 -10.46 -7.93
C GLY A 61 -0.91 -11.72 -8.02
N SER A 62 -0.28 -12.89 -8.11
CA SER A 62 -1.03 -14.14 -8.03
C SER A 62 -1.70 -14.25 -6.65
N GLU A 63 -3.01 -14.50 -6.63
CA GLU A 63 -3.84 -14.63 -5.43
C GLU A 63 -3.99 -13.38 -4.54
N ASP A 64 -3.76 -12.18 -5.09
CA ASP A 64 -3.93 -10.95 -4.32
C ASP A 64 -5.40 -10.72 -3.89
N ARG A 65 -5.62 -10.00 -2.78
CA ARG A 65 -6.98 -9.66 -2.34
C ARG A 65 -7.54 -8.41 -3.01
N PHE A 66 -6.69 -7.56 -3.57
CA PHE A 66 -7.07 -6.28 -4.15
C PHE A 66 -7.88 -6.49 -5.44
N ILE A 67 -7.26 -7.02 -6.50
CA ILE A 67 -7.89 -7.38 -7.77
C ILE A 67 -8.95 -8.46 -7.57
N ARG A 68 -8.69 -9.47 -6.72
CA ARG A 68 -9.68 -10.53 -6.45
C ARG A 68 -10.98 -9.99 -5.89
N SER A 69 -10.96 -8.92 -5.09
CA SER A 69 -12.20 -8.30 -4.57
C SER A 69 -13.04 -7.72 -5.71
N PHE A 70 -12.41 -7.02 -6.66
CA PHE A 70 -13.09 -6.52 -7.86
C PHE A 70 -13.59 -7.66 -8.75
N ALA A 71 -12.74 -8.66 -9.05
CA ALA A 71 -13.12 -9.79 -9.89
C ALA A 71 -14.26 -10.63 -9.27
N THR A 72 -14.25 -10.83 -7.96
CA THR A 72 -15.32 -11.54 -7.25
C THR A 72 -16.63 -10.77 -7.34
N PHE A 73 -16.59 -9.45 -7.14
CA PHE A 73 -17.78 -8.62 -7.24
C PHE A 73 -18.37 -8.64 -8.66
N TRP A 74 -17.51 -8.52 -9.68
CA TRP A 74 -17.88 -8.61 -11.09
C TRP A 74 -18.55 -9.96 -11.43
N ARG A 75 -17.98 -11.06 -10.95
CA ARG A 75 -18.53 -12.41 -11.15
C ARG A 75 -19.88 -12.61 -10.49
N LEU A 76 -20.09 -12.03 -9.30
CA LEU A 76 -21.34 -12.19 -8.54
C LEU A 76 -22.48 -11.33 -9.09
N HIS A 77 -22.20 -10.10 -9.53
CA HIS A 77 -23.21 -9.15 -9.98
C HIS A 77 -23.36 -9.08 -11.50
N SER A 78 -22.57 -9.91 -12.19
CA SER A 78 -22.70 -10.28 -13.61
C SER A 78 -22.93 -9.13 -14.59
N HIS A 79 -22.44 -7.90 -14.31
CA HIS A 79 -22.26 -6.74 -15.21
C HIS A 79 -22.18 -5.37 -14.50
N PHE A 80 -22.31 -5.30 -13.16
CA PHE A 80 -22.22 -4.04 -12.41
C PHE A 80 -21.03 -4.01 -11.44
N MET A 81 -20.29 -2.89 -11.44
CA MET A 81 -19.20 -2.60 -10.50
C MET A 81 -19.49 -1.28 -9.77
N PRO A 82 -19.85 -1.30 -8.47
CA PRO A 82 -20.03 -0.09 -7.70
C PRO A 82 -18.66 0.55 -7.46
N LEU A 83 -18.44 1.70 -8.07
CA LEU A 83 -17.27 2.54 -7.84
C LEU A 83 -17.68 3.79 -7.07
N TYR A 84 -16.90 4.17 -6.07
CA TYR A 84 -17.12 5.44 -5.38
C TYR A 84 -16.90 6.59 -6.36
N LYS A 85 -17.93 7.41 -6.57
CA LYS A 85 -17.92 8.57 -7.49
C LYS A 85 -17.35 8.23 -8.88
N ASP A 86 -17.81 7.13 -9.46
CA ASP A 86 -17.36 6.59 -10.76
C ASP A 86 -15.85 6.34 -10.86
N GLY A 87 -15.14 6.24 -9.73
CA GLY A 87 -13.69 6.11 -9.69
C GLY A 87 -12.92 7.41 -10.01
N LYS A 88 -13.60 8.50 -10.36
CA LYS A 88 -12.96 9.75 -10.82
C LYS A 88 -12.22 10.52 -9.72
N GLU A 89 -12.59 10.31 -8.47
CA GLU A 89 -11.96 10.95 -7.31
C GLU A 89 -10.97 10.03 -6.57
N THR A 90 -10.70 8.83 -7.09
CA THR A 90 -9.81 7.86 -6.42
C THR A 90 -8.67 7.47 -7.35
N ILE A 91 -7.48 7.99 -7.08
CA ILE A 91 -6.25 7.61 -7.78
C ILE A 91 -5.58 6.47 -6.99
N LYS A 92 -5.19 5.42 -7.70
CA LYS A 92 -4.42 4.30 -7.14
C LYS A 92 -3.13 4.12 -7.94
N GLN A 93 -2.09 3.65 -7.27
CA GLN A 93 -0.78 3.38 -7.86
C GLN A 93 -0.30 2.01 -7.36
N PRO A 94 -0.90 0.92 -7.86
CA PRO A 94 -0.64 -0.41 -7.34
C PRO A 94 0.78 -0.87 -7.71
N VAL A 95 1.40 -1.68 -6.84
CA VAL A 95 2.77 -2.18 -7.00
C VAL A 95 2.75 -3.70 -7.17
N TYR A 96 3.63 -4.23 -8.01
CA TYR A 96 3.71 -5.67 -8.24
C TYR A 96 4.37 -6.38 -7.06
N VAL A 97 3.83 -7.52 -6.65
CA VAL A 97 4.30 -8.28 -5.47
C VAL A 97 5.78 -8.64 -5.55
N SER A 98 6.29 -9.00 -6.73
CA SER A 98 7.69 -9.39 -6.90
C SER A 98 8.63 -8.20 -6.70
N ASP A 99 8.22 -6.99 -7.06
CA ASP A 99 9.03 -5.78 -6.88
C ASP A 99 9.13 -5.42 -5.39
N VAL A 100 8.03 -5.56 -4.65
CA VAL A 100 8.04 -5.37 -3.19
C VAL A 100 8.90 -6.41 -2.51
N ALA A 101 8.80 -7.68 -2.93
CA ALA A 101 9.62 -8.76 -2.38
C ALA A 101 11.12 -8.55 -2.67
N ALA A 102 11.46 -8.13 -3.90
CA ALA A 102 12.83 -7.78 -4.28
C ALA A 102 13.34 -6.59 -3.46
N GLY A 103 12.51 -5.57 -3.24
CA GLY A 103 12.84 -4.41 -2.40
C GLY A 103 13.10 -4.78 -0.94
N ILE A 104 12.27 -5.66 -0.36
CA ILE A 104 12.48 -6.18 1.00
C ILE A 104 13.79 -6.99 1.08
N ALA A 105 14.04 -7.85 0.09
CA ALA A 105 15.27 -8.65 0.02
C ALA A 105 16.52 -7.77 -0.13
N ALA A 106 16.45 -6.69 -0.92
CA ALA A 106 17.51 -5.71 -1.06
C ALA A 106 17.74 -4.94 0.26
N ALA A 107 16.67 -4.47 0.90
CA ALA A 107 16.74 -3.79 2.19
C ALA A 107 17.32 -4.66 3.33
N ALA A 108 17.13 -5.98 3.25
CA ALA A 108 17.76 -6.90 4.19
C ALA A 108 19.28 -6.98 4.02
N ARG A 109 19.79 -6.81 2.80
CA ARG A 109 21.22 -6.94 2.46
C ARG A 109 21.96 -5.61 2.57
N ASP A 110 21.31 -4.50 2.25
CA ASP A 110 21.93 -3.19 2.18
C ASP A 110 21.99 -2.51 3.58
N PRO A 111 23.18 -2.23 4.12
CA PRO A 111 23.35 -1.50 5.38
C PRO A 111 22.76 -0.09 5.36
N ASP A 112 22.73 0.59 4.21
CA ASP A 112 22.35 2.00 4.10
C ASP A 112 20.84 2.22 4.23
N THR A 113 20.07 1.14 4.12
CA THR A 113 18.61 1.18 4.29
C THR A 113 18.15 1.24 5.76
N ARG A 114 19.09 1.24 6.73
CA ARG A 114 18.77 1.37 8.17
C ARG A 114 18.20 2.75 8.46
N CYS A 115 17.24 2.82 9.38
CA CYS A 115 16.54 4.06 9.75
C CYS A 115 15.76 4.74 8.61
N GLN A 116 15.63 4.11 7.43
CA GLN A 116 14.99 4.70 6.27
C GLN A 116 13.53 4.27 6.14
N VAL A 117 12.73 5.18 5.58
CA VAL A 117 11.34 4.94 5.21
C VAL A 117 11.22 4.97 3.69
N TYR A 118 10.93 3.82 3.08
CA TYR A 118 10.74 3.68 1.64
C TYR A 118 9.26 3.63 1.28
N GLN A 119 8.90 4.22 0.15
CA GLN A 119 7.57 4.11 -0.42
C GLN A 119 7.65 3.18 -1.64
N ALA A 120 7.04 2.00 -1.53
CA ALA A 120 6.96 1.07 -2.63
C ALA A 120 5.69 1.37 -3.44
N VAL A 121 5.87 2.12 -4.52
CA VAL A 121 4.82 2.53 -5.46
C VAL A 121 5.12 2.01 -6.86
N GLY A 122 4.08 1.64 -7.62
CA GLY A 122 4.25 1.19 -9.00
C GLY A 122 4.65 2.33 -9.94
N LEU A 123 5.14 2.01 -11.13
CA LEU A 123 5.60 3.02 -12.10
C LEU A 123 4.47 3.92 -12.63
N THR A 124 3.28 3.35 -12.79
CA THR A 124 2.14 4.04 -13.42
C THR A 124 1.11 4.40 -12.36
N GLN A 125 0.85 5.70 -12.21
CA GLN A 125 -0.38 6.16 -11.56
C GLN A 125 -1.55 5.87 -12.48
N THR A 126 -2.65 5.35 -11.94
CA THR A 126 -3.88 5.22 -12.71
C THR A 126 -4.45 6.64 -12.93
N GLU A 127 -3.94 7.35 -13.93
CA GLU A 127 -4.41 8.68 -14.36
C GLU A 127 -5.52 8.60 -15.42
N ARG A 128 -6.25 9.73 -15.51
CA ARG A 128 -7.27 10.04 -16.53
C ARG A 128 -6.70 9.90 -17.94
N ASN A 129 -7.02 8.82 -18.63
CA ASN A 129 -6.98 8.79 -20.10
C ASN A 129 -8.32 8.29 -20.64
N ALA A 130 -9.39 9.00 -20.27
CA ALA A 130 -10.68 8.88 -20.95
C ALA A 130 -10.96 10.06 -21.91
N ASP A 131 -10.17 11.15 -21.84
CA ASP A 131 -10.42 12.37 -22.61
C ASP A 131 -9.48 12.57 -23.81
N GLU A 132 -8.46 11.73 -24.02
CA GLU A 132 -7.55 11.82 -25.19
C GLU A 132 -7.88 10.88 -26.36
N VAL A 133 -8.90 10.01 -26.24
CA VAL A 133 -9.20 9.01 -27.30
C VAL A 133 -10.34 9.46 -28.25
N THR A 134 -10.96 10.62 -28.02
CA THR A 134 -12.01 11.19 -28.90
C THR A 134 -11.56 12.40 -29.73
N GLY A 135 -10.25 12.55 -29.94
CA GLY A 135 -9.68 13.45 -30.94
C GLY A 135 -9.04 12.67 -32.09
N ASN A 136 -9.62 12.79 -33.30
CA ASN A 136 -9.31 12.10 -34.56
C ASN A 136 -9.85 10.67 -34.69
N VAL A 137 -11.07 10.51 -35.24
CA VAL A 137 -11.36 10.45 -36.69
C VAL A 137 -12.78 10.97 -36.93
#